data_AF-A0A450YHK5-F1
#
_entry.id   AF-A0A450YHK5-F1
#
_cell.length_a   1.000
_cell.length_b   1.000
_cell.length_c   1.000
_cell.angle_alpha   90.00
_cell.angle_beta   90.00
_cell.angle_gamma   90.00
#
_symmetry.space_group_name_H-M   'P 1'
#
loop_
_entity.id
_entity.type
_entity.pdbx_description
1 polymer ?
#
loop_
_entity_poly.entity_id
_entity_poly.type
_entity_poly.pdbx_seq_one_letter_code
_entity_poly.pdbx_strand_id
1 'polypeptide(L)'
;MSKIPQPHDRFVKELLSHPERAGTLLRERLPDEVARFLSDKPPEPVPGSFVDETLEEHRSDRLFKVETIHGRPAFLYVLIEHKSSPDEQIGLQLLRYMVEILKRWEKSNPNWKRLPAIVPFVVYHGAREWKIPTEFGRFIDAEEAWGSYLLNFRFPVLDLGEIPDNRLSDNPRLRVWLLAMKYATRGNRQIGGKGVIDPGAPGRPGGSPPHRCLPDTDLHLRRTNAARNYSSGKTRGDRCNDVSICPGYYRWKAEMAGNGSARKS
;
A
#
# COMPACT_ATOMS: atom_id res chain seq x y z
N MET A 1 12.44 29.21 5.70
CA MET A 1 13.48 28.56 6.54
C MET A 1 13.76 27.21 5.90
N SER A 2 14.94 27.02 5.30
CA SER A 2 15.28 25.75 4.65
C SER A 2 15.29 24.62 5.67
N LYS A 3 14.32 23.71 5.59
CA LYS A 3 14.32 22.50 6.40
C LYS A 3 15.54 21.66 6.00
N ILE A 4 16.35 21.31 6.99
CA ILE A 4 17.51 20.42 6.85
C ILE A 4 17.03 19.11 6.20
N PRO A 5 17.68 18.62 5.13
CA PRO A 5 17.35 17.33 4.51
C PRO A 5 17.37 16.25 5.58
N GLN A 6 16.23 15.58 5.78
CA GLN A 6 16.16 14.61 6.86
C GLN A 6 16.99 13.36 6.48
N PRO A 7 17.77 12.79 7.41
CA PRO A 7 18.63 11.64 7.13
C PRO A 7 17.91 10.45 6.49
N HIS A 8 16.64 10.22 6.86
CA HIS A 8 15.81 9.16 6.27
C HIS A 8 15.46 9.43 4.81
N ASP A 9 15.18 10.67 4.43
CA ASP A 9 14.87 11.02 3.03
C ASP A 9 16.04 10.69 2.10
N ARG A 10 17.27 10.96 2.55
CA ARG A 10 18.50 10.60 1.84
C ARG A 10 18.68 9.09 1.73
N PHE A 11 18.37 8.35 2.80
CA PHE A 11 18.48 6.90 2.84
C PHE A 11 17.55 6.21 1.84
N VAL A 12 16.29 6.63 1.77
CA VAL A 12 15.34 6.03 0.81
C VAL A 12 15.69 6.44 -0.61
N LYS A 13 16.12 7.69 -0.82
CA LYS A 13 16.61 8.14 -2.12
C LYS A 13 17.79 7.33 -2.62
N GLU A 14 18.64 6.87 -1.73
CA GLU A 14 19.79 6.02 -2.04
C GLU A 14 19.39 4.56 -2.29
N LEU A 15 18.41 4.04 -1.56
CA LEU A 15 17.81 2.74 -1.88
C LEU A 15 17.27 2.73 -3.32
N LEU A 16 16.54 3.78 -3.67
CA LEU A 16 15.87 3.93 -4.96
C LEU A 16 16.77 4.48 -6.07
N SER A 17 18.01 4.92 -5.77
CA SER A 17 18.97 5.33 -6.81
C SER A 17 19.54 4.14 -7.58
N HIS A 18 19.36 2.92 -7.06
CA HIS A 18 19.87 1.69 -7.65
C HIS A 18 18.76 0.93 -8.37
N PRO A 19 18.77 0.88 -9.72
CA PRO A 19 17.68 0.32 -10.52
C PRO A 19 17.29 -1.11 -10.14
N GLU A 20 18.26 -2.00 -9.88
CA GLU A 20 17.99 -3.38 -9.48
C GLU A 20 17.27 -3.50 -8.13
N ARG A 21 17.66 -2.66 -7.17
CA ARG A 21 17.03 -2.62 -5.83
C ARG A 21 15.63 -2.04 -5.91
N ALA A 22 15.47 -0.94 -6.65
CA ALA A 22 14.17 -0.34 -6.92
C ALA A 22 13.24 -1.34 -7.65
N GLY A 23 13.74 -2.02 -8.69
CA GLY A 23 12.99 -3.04 -9.42
C GLY A 23 12.54 -4.19 -8.54
N THR A 24 13.41 -4.69 -7.66
CA THR A 24 13.06 -5.73 -6.67
C THR A 24 11.94 -5.24 -5.75
N LEU A 25 12.08 -4.04 -5.15
CA LEU A 25 11.07 -3.47 -4.27
C LEU A 25 9.71 -3.32 -4.97
N LEU A 26 9.71 -2.77 -6.18
CA LEU A 26 8.50 -2.50 -6.95
C LEU A 26 7.78 -3.80 -7.30
N ARG A 27 8.51 -4.83 -7.73
CA ARG A 27 7.89 -6.14 -8.07
C ARG A 27 7.38 -6.88 -6.84
N GLU A 28 8.05 -6.76 -5.68
CA GLU A 28 7.62 -7.40 -4.44
C GLU A 28 6.45 -6.69 -3.75
N ARG A 29 6.24 -5.38 -3.98
CA ARG A 29 5.34 -4.54 -3.16
C ARG A 29 4.25 -3.81 -3.90
N LEU A 30 4.32 -3.70 -5.22
CA LEU A 30 3.15 -3.24 -5.98
C LEU A 30 2.08 -4.34 -5.98
N PRO A 31 0.79 -3.97 -6.10
CA PRO A 31 -0.27 -4.94 -6.30
C PRO A 31 -0.01 -5.84 -7.51
N ASP A 32 -0.45 -7.09 -7.41
CA ASP A 32 -0.25 -8.10 -8.46
C ASP A 32 -0.78 -7.62 -9.82
N GLU A 33 -1.88 -6.86 -9.85
CA GLU A 33 -2.43 -6.32 -11.10
C GLU A 33 -1.49 -5.34 -11.82
N VAL A 34 -0.53 -4.73 -11.12
CA VAL A 34 0.51 -3.87 -11.70
C VAL A 34 1.80 -4.67 -11.90
N ALA A 35 2.28 -5.35 -10.86
CA ALA A 35 3.59 -5.99 -10.82
C ALA A 35 3.75 -7.04 -11.93
N ARG A 36 2.71 -7.85 -12.20
CA ARG A 36 2.75 -8.92 -13.21
C ARG A 36 2.94 -8.43 -14.65
N PHE A 37 2.68 -7.15 -14.92
CA PHE A 37 2.85 -6.56 -16.24
C PHE A 37 4.16 -5.79 -16.40
N LEU A 38 4.97 -5.64 -15.34
CA LEU A 38 6.29 -5.04 -15.44
C LEU A 38 7.24 -6.02 -16.13
N SER A 39 8.04 -5.54 -17.09
CA SER A 39 9.10 -6.35 -17.67
C SER A 39 10.24 -6.60 -16.67
N ASP A 40 11.11 -7.57 -17.00
CA ASP A 40 12.30 -7.88 -16.19
C ASP A 40 13.39 -6.81 -16.29
N LYS A 41 13.30 -5.90 -17.27
CA LYS A 41 14.22 -4.77 -17.39
C LYS A 41 14.19 -3.92 -16.11
N PRO A 42 15.34 -3.46 -15.61
CA PRO A 42 15.37 -2.62 -14.43
C PRO A 42 14.69 -1.27 -14.71
N PRO A 43 13.98 -0.68 -13.72
CA PRO A 43 13.36 0.63 -13.87
C PRO A 43 14.38 1.74 -14.13
N GLU A 44 14.13 2.57 -15.13
CA GLU A 44 14.98 3.71 -15.49
C GLU A 44 14.64 4.92 -14.61
N PRO A 45 15.53 5.41 -13.73
CA PRO A 45 15.25 6.59 -12.92
C PRO A 45 15.18 7.84 -13.81
N VAL A 46 14.12 8.63 -13.66
CA VAL A 46 13.93 9.89 -14.37
C VAL A 46 14.33 11.06 -13.46
N PRO A 47 15.25 11.96 -13.88
CA PRO A 47 15.72 13.07 -13.06
C PRO A 47 14.61 14.00 -12.57
N GLY A 48 14.64 14.26 -11.26
CA GLY A 48 13.58 14.82 -10.43
C GLY A 48 13.28 16.32 -10.51
N SER A 49 13.71 17.06 -11.55
CA SER A 49 13.40 18.51 -11.67
C SER A 49 11.95 18.71 -12.17
N PHE A 50 10.98 18.33 -11.35
CA PHE A 50 9.58 18.17 -11.78
C PHE A 50 8.61 19.20 -11.25
N VAL A 51 9.03 20.09 -10.36
CA VAL A 51 8.07 20.88 -9.61
C VAL A 51 8.57 22.29 -9.44
N ASP A 52 7.67 23.22 -9.74
CA ASP A 52 7.73 24.64 -9.42
C ASP A 52 8.49 24.88 -8.11
N GLU A 53 9.25 25.97 -8.00
CA GLU A 53 10.11 26.29 -6.84
C GLU A 53 9.36 26.21 -5.49
N THR A 54 8.03 26.31 -5.52
CA THR A 54 7.12 26.18 -4.37
C THR A 54 6.89 24.76 -3.85
N LEU A 55 7.18 23.72 -4.63
CA LEU A 55 7.01 22.30 -4.26
C LEU A 55 8.35 21.60 -3.95
N GLU A 56 9.47 22.33 -4.04
CA GLU A 56 10.83 21.84 -3.77
C GLU A 56 11.09 21.42 -2.30
N GLU A 57 10.22 21.78 -1.36
CA GLU A 57 10.50 21.55 0.07
C GLU A 57 10.34 20.08 0.54
N HIS A 58 9.84 19.16 -0.30
CA HIS A 58 9.55 17.76 0.09
C HIS A 58 10.22 16.73 -0.81
N ARG A 59 11.55 16.81 -0.88
CA ARG A 59 12.47 15.98 -1.66
C ARG A 59 12.50 14.50 -1.26
N SER A 60 11.37 13.78 -1.27
CA SER A 60 11.30 12.34 -0.98
C SER A 60 10.47 11.59 -2.01
N ASP A 61 10.65 11.90 -3.29
CA ASP A 61 10.01 11.19 -4.38
C ASP A 61 11.01 10.68 -5.41
N ARG A 62 10.57 9.70 -6.20
CA ARG A 62 11.29 9.11 -7.32
C ARG A 62 10.34 8.78 -8.45
N LEU A 63 10.71 9.19 -9.65
CA LEU A 63 10.03 8.79 -10.87
C LEU A 63 10.86 7.74 -11.58
N PHE A 64 10.22 6.65 -11.95
CA PHE A 64 10.81 5.62 -12.80
C PHE A 64 10.03 5.52 -14.10
N LYS A 65 10.76 5.38 -15.20
CA LYS A 65 10.23 4.89 -16.47
C LYS A 65 10.43 3.39 -16.52
N VAL A 66 9.39 2.67 -16.87
CA VAL A 66 9.39 1.21 -16.98
C VAL A 66 8.78 0.80 -18.32
N GLU A 67 9.08 -0.43 -18.73
CA GLU A 67 8.46 -1.07 -19.87
C GLU A 67 7.59 -2.22 -19.38
N THR A 68 6.38 -2.33 -19.94
CA THR A 68 5.51 -3.48 -19.66
C THR A 68 5.97 -4.72 -20.43
N ILE A 69 5.52 -5.91 -20.05
CA ILE A 69 5.76 -7.16 -20.80
C ILE A 69 5.26 -7.11 -22.26
N HIS A 70 4.43 -6.13 -22.61
CA HIS A 70 3.94 -5.89 -23.97
C HIS A 70 4.67 -4.75 -24.69
N GLY A 71 5.84 -4.31 -24.19
CA GLY A 71 6.65 -3.26 -24.80
C GLY A 71 6.09 -1.84 -24.68
N ARG A 72 5.04 -1.62 -23.86
CA ARG A 72 4.47 -0.28 -23.66
C ARG A 72 5.22 0.49 -22.58
N PRO A 73 5.53 1.78 -22.78
CA PRO A 73 6.11 2.62 -21.73
C PRO A 73 5.08 2.91 -20.64
N ALA A 74 5.53 2.91 -19.39
CA ALA A 74 4.76 3.36 -18.24
C ALA A 74 5.67 4.08 -17.25
N PHE A 75 5.07 4.82 -16.33
CA PHE A 75 5.77 5.51 -15.26
C PHE A 75 5.30 5.00 -13.90
N LEU A 76 6.24 4.81 -12.99
CA LEU A 76 5.98 4.54 -11.57
C LEU A 76 6.45 5.77 -10.79
N TYR A 77 5.50 6.49 -10.19
CA TYR A 77 5.79 7.63 -9.33
C TYR A 77 5.76 7.19 -7.88
N VAL A 78 6.93 7.12 -7.25
CA VAL A 78 7.10 6.66 -5.88
C VAL A 78 7.22 7.87 -4.96
N LEU A 79 6.21 8.08 -4.12
CA LEU A 79 6.20 9.08 -3.06
C LEU A 79 6.57 8.42 -1.74
N ILE A 80 7.54 8.96 -1.02
CA ILE A 80 7.97 8.44 0.28
C ILE A 80 7.44 9.36 1.36
N GLU A 81 6.57 8.83 2.21
CA GLU A 81 5.96 9.55 3.32
C GLU A 81 6.44 8.98 4.66
N HIS A 82 6.96 9.86 5.50
CA HIS A 82 7.61 9.52 6.77
C HIS A 82 6.98 10.26 7.96
N LYS A 83 6.13 11.26 7.71
CA LYS A 83 5.49 12.04 8.75
C LYS A 83 4.60 11.13 9.59
N SER A 84 4.63 11.36 10.90
CA SER A 84 3.81 10.62 11.86
C SER A 84 2.30 10.91 11.69
N SER A 85 1.96 12.04 11.07
CA SER A 85 0.64 12.33 10.51
C SER A 85 0.81 12.54 9.02
N PRO A 86 0.36 11.60 8.16
CA PRO A 86 0.48 11.79 6.73
C PRO A 86 -0.41 12.95 6.27
N ASP A 87 0.01 13.61 5.19
CA ASP A 87 -0.64 14.83 4.69
C ASP A 87 -2.01 14.50 4.11
N GLU A 88 -3.07 15.13 4.62
CA GLU A 88 -4.43 14.96 4.10
C GLU A 88 -4.56 15.42 2.64
N GLN A 89 -3.58 16.18 2.13
CA GLN A 89 -3.52 16.62 0.75
C GLN A 89 -2.76 15.64 -0.17
N ILE A 90 -2.36 14.46 0.29
CA ILE A 90 -1.59 13.51 -0.52
C ILE A 90 -2.27 13.16 -1.84
N GLY A 91 -3.60 13.05 -1.86
CA GLY A 91 -4.35 12.81 -3.10
C GLY A 91 -4.14 13.92 -4.14
N LEU A 92 -4.27 15.19 -3.72
CA LEU A 92 -4.05 16.35 -4.59
C LEU A 92 -2.57 16.49 -4.99
N GLN A 93 -1.64 16.16 -4.08
CA GLN A 93 -0.22 16.10 -4.38
C GLN A 93 0.05 15.10 -5.51
N LEU A 94 -0.37 13.84 -5.35
CA LEU A 94 -0.19 12.80 -6.38
C LEU A 94 -0.75 13.24 -7.74
N LEU A 95 -1.95 13.84 -7.76
CA LEU A 95 -2.54 14.35 -8.99
C LEU A 95 -1.67 15.42 -9.67
N ARG A 96 -1.19 16.41 -8.92
CA ARG A 96 -0.30 17.47 -9.45
C ARG A 96 0.95 16.86 -10.08
N TYR A 97 1.59 15.92 -9.41
CA TYR A 97 2.78 15.25 -9.95
C TYR A 97 2.48 14.45 -11.21
N MET A 98 1.38 13.69 -11.23
CA MET A 98 0.97 12.94 -12.43
C MET A 98 0.75 13.88 -13.63
N VAL A 99 0.12 15.03 -13.43
CA VAL A 99 -0.09 16.04 -14.48
C VAL A 99 1.25 16.60 -14.99
N GLU A 100 2.19 16.93 -14.11
CA GLU A 100 3.51 17.44 -14.53
C GLU A 100 4.33 16.38 -15.28
N ILE A 101 4.24 15.11 -14.90
CA ILE A 101 4.86 14.00 -15.64
C ILE A 101 4.28 13.91 -17.05
N LEU A 102 2.95 13.99 -17.20
CA LEU A 102 2.28 13.95 -18.50
C LEU A 102 2.66 15.15 -19.38
N LYS A 103 2.67 16.38 -18.82
CA LYS A 103 3.09 17.60 -19.54
C LYS A 103 4.52 17.49 -20.07
N ARG A 104 5.45 16.94 -19.28
CA ARG A 104 6.84 16.72 -19.74
C ARG A 104 6.90 15.66 -20.84
N TRP A 105 6.19 14.55 -20.64
CA TRP A 105 6.17 13.47 -21.62
C TRP A 105 5.61 13.94 -22.96
N GLU A 106 4.52 14.72 -22.95
CA GLU A 106 3.92 15.31 -24.14
C GLU A 106 4.92 16.18 -24.93
N LYS A 107 5.68 17.04 -24.25
CA LYS A 107 6.71 17.89 -24.90
C LYS A 107 7.76 17.07 -25.67
N SER A 108 8.11 15.87 -25.19
CA SER A 108 9.06 14.98 -25.86
C SER A 108 8.41 14.03 -26.87
N ASN A 109 7.08 14.03 -26.99
CA ASN A 109 6.32 13.09 -27.83
C ASN A 109 5.23 13.83 -28.62
N PRO A 110 5.56 14.79 -29.52
CA PRO A 110 4.59 15.70 -30.14
C PRO A 110 3.48 15.04 -30.97
N ASN A 111 3.68 13.80 -31.42
CA ASN A 111 2.73 13.04 -32.25
C ASN A 111 2.02 11.93 -31.47
N TRP A 112 1.84 12.10 -30.16
CA TRP A 112 1.25 11.10 -29.29
C TRP A 112 -0.23 10.86 -29.63
N LYS A 113 -0.67 9.58 -29.58
CA LYS A 113 -2.10 9.19 -29.74
C LYS A 113 -2.77 8.77 -28.44
N ARG A 114 -1.95 8.33 -27.48
CA ARG A 114 -2.36 7.93 -26.13
C ARG A 114 -1.30 8.38 -25.15
N LEU A 115 -1.74 8.79 -23.97
CA LEU A 115 -0.84 9.10 -22.86
C LEU A 115 -0.23 7.80 -22.29
N PRO A 116 0.99 7.88 -21.73
CA PRO A 116 1.60 6.76 -21.02
C PRO A 116 0.82 6.48 -19.73
N ALA A 117 0.84 5.22 -19.30
CA ALA A 117 0.31 4.88 -17.98
C ALA A 117 1.21 5.48 -16.88
N ILE A 118 0.59 5.97 -15.80
CA ILE A 118 1.29 6.40 -14.59
C ILE A 118 0.65 5.71 -13.40
N VAL A 119 1.46 4.99 -12.61
CA VAL A 119 1.03 4.40 -11.35
C VAL A 119 1.69 5.16 -10.21
N PRO A 120 0.92 5.95 -9.43
CA PRO A 120 1.40 6.49 -8.16
C PRO A 120 1.52 5.36 -7.13
N PHE A 121 2.60 5.37 -6.35
CA PHE A 121 2.89 4.40 -5.30
C PHE A 121 3.45 5.12 -4.09
N VAL A 122 2.88 4.86 -2.91
CA VAL A 122 3.31 5.51 -1.67
C VAL A 122 4.07 4.51 -0.82
N VAL A 123 5.30 4.85 -0.43
CA VAL A 123 6.06 4.11 0.58
C VAL A 123 5.91 4.85 1.89
N TYR A 124 5.14 4.28 2.82
CA TYR A 124 4.87 4.87 4.12
C TYR A 124 5.68 4.20 5.22
N HIS A 125 6.37 5.02 6.01
CA HIS A 125 7.15 4.55 7.15
C HIS A 125 7.02 5.48 8.37
N GLY A 126 5.85 6.10 8.54
CA GLY A 126 5.57 6.94 9.72
C GLY A 126 5.30 6.14 11.01
N ALA A 127 5.34 6.83 12.14
CA ALA A 127 5.20 6.20 13.46
C ALA A 127 3.78 5.72 13.81
N ARG A 128 2.77 6.16 13.04
CA ARG A 128 1.36 5.79 13.23
C ARG A 128 0.92 4.86 12.09
N GLU A 129 -0.25 4.25 12.26
CA GLU A 129 -0.93 3.48 11.22
C GLU A 129 -1.41 4.41 10.09
N TRP A 130 -1.32 3.95 8.84
CA TRP A 130 -1.89 4.66 7.70
C TRP A 130 -3.43 4.65 7.75
N LYS A 131 -4.06 5.83 7.78
CA LYS A 131 -5.53 5.97 7.83
C LYS A 131 -6.14 6.73 6.67
N ILE A 132 -5.31 7.16 5.72
CA ILE A 132 -5.76 7.96 4.59
C ILE A 132 -6.33 7.04 3.50
N PRO A 133 -7.50 7.33 2.92
CA PRO A 133 -8.04 6.53 1.82
C PRO A 133 -7.09 6.48 0.61
N THR A 134 -7.03 5.33 -0.07
CA THR A 134 -6.12 5.08 -1.19
C THR A 134 -6.75 5.30 -2.57
N GLU A 135 -7.92 5.96 -2.61
CA GLU A 135 -8.64 6.32 -3.83
C GLU A 135 -8.83 7.83 -3.86
N PHE A 136 -8.47 8.49 -4.97
CA PHE A 136 -8.55 9.95 -5.09
C PHE A 136 -9.97 10.50 -4.93
N GLY A 137 -10.98 9.75 -5.38
CA GLY A 137 -12.39 10.16 -5.26
C GLY A 137 -12.85 10.35 -3.81
N ARG A 138 -12.15 9.76 -2.83
CA ARG A 138 -12.45 9.93 -1.39
C ARG A 138 -12.08 11.30 -0.84
N PHE A 139 -11.32 12.09 -1.60
CA PHE A 139 -10.95 13.46 -1.28
C PHE A 139 -11.89 14.49 -1.93
N ILE A 140 -12.84 14.03 -2.75
CA ILE A 140 -13.77 14.90 -3.47
C ILE A 140 -15.09 14.95 -2.68
N ASP A 141 -15.53 16.16 -2.34
CA ASP A 141 -16.86 16.41 -1.79
C ASP A 141 -17.85 16.53 -2.95
N ALA A 142 -18.64 15.48 -3.17
CA ALA A 142 -19.57 15.37 -4.29
C ALA A 142 -20.75 14.44 -3.97
N GLU A 143 -21.85 14.64 -4.69
CA GLU A 143 -23.04 13.79 -4.61
C GLU A 143 -22.74 12.35 -5.08
N GLU A 144 -23.34 11.35 -4.43
CA GLU A 144 -23.09 9.94 -4.72
C GLU A 144 -23.40 9.58 -6.19
N ALA A 145 -24.43 10.20 -6.76
CA ALA A 145 -24.83 10.01 -8.15
C ALA A 145 -23.77 10.48 -9.17
N TRP A 146 -22.78 11.28 -8.75
CA TRP A 146 -21.77 11.83 -9.66
C TRP A 146 -20.57 10.90 -9.87
N GLY A 147 -20.48 9.77 -9.15
CA GLY A 147 -19.28 8.93 -9.09
C GLY A 147 -18.65 8.55 -10.44
N SER A 148 -19.46 8.30 -11.48
CA SER A 148 -18.95 7.95 -12.83
C SER A 148 -18.36 9.12 -13.62
N TYR A 149 -18.62 10.36 -13.20
CA TYR A 149 -18.15 11.58 -13.85
C TYR A 149 -16.89 12.17 -13.18
N LEU A 150 -16.55 11.68 -11.98
CA LEU A 150 -15.43 12.17 -11.20
C LEU A 150 -14.11 11.49 -11.59
N LEU A 151 -13.02 12.24 -11.50
CA LEU A 151 -11.69 11.66 -11.55
C LEU A 151 -11.48 10.78 -10.32
N ASN A 152 -11.13 9.51 -10.52
CA ASN A 152 -10.83 8.61 -9.42
C ASN A 152 -9.75 7.59 -9.81
N PHE A 153 -8.52 7.84 -9.39
CA PHE A 153 -7.43 6.88 -9.48
C PHE A 153 -7.15 6.26 -8.11
N ARG A 154 -6.57 5.07 -8.11
CA ARG A 154 -6.05 4.40 -6.90
C ARG A 154 -4.54 4.56 -6.82
N PHE A 155 -4.02 4.64 -5.60
CA PHE A 155 -2.59 4.65 -5.34
C PHE A 155 -2.27 3.61 -4.25
N PRO A 156 -1.49 2.55 -4.54
CA PRO A 156 -1.14 1.57 -3.53
C PRO A 156 -0.23 2.19 -2.47
N VAL A 157 -0.39 1.76 -1.23
CA VAL A 157 0.42 2.19 -0.10
C VAL A 157 1.17 0.98 0.46
N LEU A 158 2.49 1.10 0.52
CA LEU A 158 3.36 0.20 1.26
C LEU A 158 3.57 0.75 2.67
N ASP A 159 2.74 0.35 3.63
CA ASP A 159 2.98 0.63 5.04
C ASP A 159 3.98 -0.38 5.61
N LEU A 160 5.23 0.07 5.83
CA LEU A 160 6.27 -0.79 6.40
C LEU A 160 5.96 -1.23 7.84
N GLY A 161 5.08 -0.52 8.55
CA GLY A 161 4.66 -0.85 9.92
C GLY A 161 3.83 -2.12 10.00
N GLU A 162 2.99 -2.37 8.99
CA GLU A 162 2.07 -3.51 8.95
C GLU A 162 2.75 -4.81 8.51
N ILE A 163 3.89 -4.71 7.82
CA ILE A 163 4.59 -5.87 7.26
C ILE A 163 5.53 -6.47 8.31
N PRO A 164 5.40 -7.78 8.64
CA PRO A 164 6.36 -8.47 9.50
C PRO A 164 7.79 -8.40 8.94
N ASP A 165 8.78 -8.29 9.83
CA ASP A 165 10.18 -8.06 9.46
C ASP A 165 10.74 -9.08 8.47
N ASN A 166 10.42 -10.35 8.67
CA ASN A 166 10.83 -11.45 7.80
C ASN A 166 10.14 -11.43 6.43
N ARG A 167 9.04 -10.68 6.29
CA ARG A 167 8.25 -10.52 5.06
C ARG A 167 8.45 -9.18 4.38
N LEU A 168 9.41 -8.35 4.83
CA LEU A 168 9.73 -7.06 4.21
C LEU A 168 10.39 -7.19 2.84
N SER A 169 11.18 -8.24 2.60
CA SER A 169 11.69 -8.60 1.27
C SER A 169 12.31 -10.00 1.30
N ASP A 170 12.23 -10.69 0.17
CA ASP A 170 12.93 -11.96 -0.05
C ASP A 170 14.42 -11.72 -0.33
N ASN A 171 14.76 -10.55 -0.87
CA ASN A 171 16.14 -10.12 -1.02
C ASN A 171 16.73 -9.67 0.33
N PRO A 172 17.75 -10.36 0.88
CA PRO A 172 18.28 -10.05 2.22
C PRO A 172 18.86 -8.65 2.35
N ARG A 173 19.48 -8.12 1.28
CA ARG A 173 20.03 -6.76 1.28
C ARG A 173 18.88 -5.75 1.34
N LEU A 174 17.89 -5.87 0.45
CA LEU A 174 16.72 -4.99 0.45
C LEU A 174 15.98 -5.04 1.79
N ARG A 175 15.81 -6.24 2.38
CA ARG A 175 15.19 -6.40 3.69
C ARG A 175 15.89 -5.57 4.78
N VAL A 176 17.22 -5.54 4.81
CA VAL A 176 17.97 -4.70 5.77
C VAL A 176 17.68 -3.21 5.57
N TRP A 177 17.60 -2.75 4.31
CA TRP A 177 17.22 -1.37 4.02
C TRP A 177 15.81 -1.04 4.52
N LEU A 178 14.83 -1.92 4.24
CA LEU A 178 13.45 -1.70 4.67
C LEU A 178 13.29 -1.76 6.19
N LEU A 179 14.05 -2.61 6.89
CA LEU A 179 14.10 -2.62 8.35
C LEU A 179 14.59 -1.28 8.91
N ALA A 180 15.69 -0.76 8.38
CA ALA A 180 16.20 0.55 8.79
C ALA A 180 15.14 1.65 8.61
N MET A 181 14.43 1.67 7.48
CA MET A 181 13.33 2.61 7.24
C MET A 181 12.17 2.43 8.22
N LYS A 182 11.73 1.19 8.42
CA LYS A 182 10.60 0.84 9.29
C LYS A 182 10.81 1.37 10.71
N TYR A 183 12.03 1.26 11.23
CA TYR A 183 12.35 1.64 12.61
C TYR A 183 12.87 3.07 12.76
N ALA A 184 13.30 3.74 11.69
CA ALA A 184 13.84 5.11 11.72
C ALA A 184 12.92 6.13 12.41
N THR A 185 11.59 5.99 12.27
CA THR A 185 10.59 6.89 12.86
C THR A 185 9.93 6.31 14.11
N ARG A 186 10.17 5.02 14.41
CA ARG A 186 9.48 4.25 15.45
C ARG A 186 10.33 4.01 16.72
N GLY A 187 11.60 4.44 16.69
CA GLY A 187 12.62 4.15 17.69
C GLY A 187 12.34 4.55 19.16
N ASN A 188 11.35 5.40 19.45
CA ASN A 188 11.00 5.77 20.84
C ASN A 188 9.80 4.99 21.43
N ARG A 189 9.20 4.03 20.72
CA ARG A 189 8.07 3.24 21.25
C ARG A 189 8.41 1.84 21.73
N GLN A 190 9.65 1.39 21.55
CA GLN A 190 10.07 0.04 21.92
C GLN A 190 11.46 0.02 22.56
N ILE A 191 11.63 0.75 23.66
CA ILE A 191 12.55 0.39 24.73
C ILE A 191 11.72 0.38 26.01
N GLY A 192 10.90 -0.65 26.17
CA GLY A 192 9.91 -0.75 27.24
C GLY A 192 9.04 -1.98 27.06
N GLY A 193 9.67 -3.15 26.93
CA GLY A 193 8.93 -4.38 26.70
C GLY A 193 9.84 -5.58 26.54
N LYS A 194 10.10 -6.23 27.67
CA LYS A 194 10.84 -7.49 27.91
C LYS A 194 12.35 -7.34 28.12
N GLY A 195 12.68 -7.22 29.40
CA GLY A 195 14.04 -7.35 29.92
C GLY A 195 14.17 -6.80 31.35
N VAL A 196 13.22 -7.10 32.25
CA VAL A 196 13.50 -6.95 33.68
C VAL A 196 14.18 -8.25 34.11
N ILE A 197 15.50 -8.20 34.20
CA ILE A 197 16.25 -9.09 35.07
C ILE A 197 15.95 -8.56 36.46
N ASP A 198 15.26 -9.36 37.27
CA ASP A 198 15.05 -9.08 38.70
C ASP A 198 16.18 -9.77 39.48
N PRO A 199 17.17 -9.04 40.04
CA PRO A 199 18.20 -9.64 40.87
C PRO A 199 17.72 -9.60 42.32
N GLY A 200 17.01 -10.64 42.74
CA GLY A 200 16.98 -11.01 44.16
C GLY A 200 15.60 -11.33 44.73
N ALA A 201 15.30 -12.62 44.84
CA ALA A 201 14.56 -13.14 45.98
C ALA A 201 15.00 -14.59 46.28
N PRO A 202 15.28 -14.95 47.55
CA PRO A 202 15.86 -16.24 47.92
C PRO A 202 14.81 -17.35 47.95
N GLY A 203 15.20 -18.54 47.52
CA GLY A 203 14.34 -19.71 47.45
C GLY A 203 14.00 -20.33 48.80
N ARG A 204 12.89 -21.07 48.83
CA ARG A 204 12.65 -22.25 49.68
C ARG A 204 11.62 -23.19 49.05
N PRO A 205 11.60 -24.49 49.44
CA PRO A 205 11.48 -25.60 48.51
C PRO A 205 10.14 -26.36 48.59
N GLY A 206 9.89 -27.18 47.56
CA GLY A 206 9.18 -28.45 47.69
C GLY A 206 7.66 -28.41 47.47
N GLY A 207 7.22 -28.94 46.32
CA GLY A 207 5.82 -29.27 46.07
C GLY A 207 5.66 -30.01 44.73
N SER A 208 5.34 -31.29 44.79
CA SER A 208 5.14 -32.21 43.66
C SER A 208 4.07 -31.75 42.65
N PRO A 209 4.14 -32.16 41.37
CA PRO A 209 3.20 -31.70 40.35
C PRO A 209 1.92 -32.54 40.34
N PRO A 210 0.72 -31.96 40.17
CA PRO A 210 -0.45 -32.74 39.83
C PRO A 210 -0.57 -32.93 38.32
N HIS A 211 -0.66 -34.21 37.97
CA HIS A 211 -1.23 -34.89 36.82
C HIS A 211 -1.77 -34.09 35.61
N ARG A 212 -1.26 -34.54 34.46
CA ARG A 212 -1.75 -34.45 33.08
C ARG A 212 -3.21 -34.91 32.96
N CYS A 213 -4.08 -34.06 32.41
CA CYS A 213 -5.34 -34.49 31.77
C CYS A 213 -5.27 -34.17 30.28
N LEU A 214 -5.38 -35.21 29.45
CA LEU A 214 -5.66 -35.16 28.02
C LEU A 214 -7.19 -35.20 27.81
N PRO A 215 -7.69 -34.86 26.60
CA PRO A 215 -9.05 -34.37 26.39
C PRO A 215 -10.05 -35.51 26.13
N ASP A 216 -11.30 -35.30 26.56
CA ASP A 216 -12.44 -36.09 26.14
C ASP A 216 -13.04 -35.53 24.84
N THR A 217 -13.06 -36.40 23.83
CA THR A 217 -14.06 -36.51 22.74
C THR A 217 -15.49 -36.51 23.34
N ASP A 218 -16.57 -36.04 22.73
CA ASP A 218 -17.11 -36.47 21.44
C ASP A 218 -18.48 -35.78 21.16
N LEU A 219 -19.02 -35.98 19.94
CA LEU A 219 -20.41 -35.77 19.47
C LEU A 219 -20.93 -34.33 19.19
N HIS A 220 -20.93 -33.95 17.90
CA HIS A 220 -22.21 -33.85 17.16
C HIS A 220 -22.04 -33.93 15.63
N LEU A 221 -22.46 -35.08 15.10
CA LEU A 221 -22.75 -35.38 13.69
C LEU A 221 -24.19 -34.97 13.36
N ARG A 222 -24.40 -34.10 12.36
CA ARG A 222 -25.52 -34.15 11.37
C ARG A 222 -25.03 -33.47 10.08
N ARG A 223 -24.60 -34.22 9.04
CA ARG A 223 -25.39 -34.60 7.84
C ARG A 223 -26.41 -33.51 7.44
N THR A 224 -26.27 -32.86 6.28
CA THR A 224 -26.83 -33.37 5.01
C THR A 224 -26.01 -33.04 3.75
N ASN A 225 -25.93 -34.03 2.86
CA ASN A 225 -25.51 -33.95 1.45
C ASN A 225 -26.63 -33.41 0.55
N ALA A 226 -26.25 -32.66 -0.50
CA ALA A 226 -26.90 -32.65 -1.83
C ALA A 226 -25.85 -32.18 -2.86
N ALA A 227 -25.25 -33.10 -3.63
CA ALA A 227 -25.58 -33.42 -5.03
C ALA A 227 -25.21 -32.27 -6.00
N ARG A 228 -24.05 -32.36 -6.68
CA ARG A 228 -23.78 -33.04 -7.98
C ARG A 228 -24.23 -32.24 -9.22
N ASN A 229 -23.21 -31.93 -10.03
CA ASN A 229 -23.12 -32.02 -11.49
C ASN A 229 -24.05 -31.17 -12.36
N TYR A 230 -23.44 -30.32 -13.20
CA TYR A 230 -23.77 -30.30 -14.63
C TYR A 230 -22.53 -29.95 -15.47
N SER A 231 -22.23 -30.82 -16.42
CA SER A 231 -21.23 -30.65 -17.48
C SER A 231 -21.92 -30.67 -18.84
N SER A 232 -21.33 -29.95 -19.80
CA SER A 232 -21.46 -30.07 -21.26
C SER A 232 -22.66 -29.42 -21.96
N GLY A 233 -22.35 -28.67 -23.03
CA GLY A 233 -23.32 -28.16 -24.00
C GLY A 233 -22.79 -26.96 -24.78
N LYS A 234 -22.15 -27.21 -25.93
CA LYS A 234 -21.60 -26.20 -26.86
C LYS A 234 -22.56 -26.05 -28.04
N THR A 235 -23.19 -24.89 -28.23
CA THR A 235 -23.64 -24.43 -29.57
C THR A 235 -23.65 -22.90 -29.68
N ARG A 236 -23.23 -22.50 -30.88
CA ARG A 236 -23.01 -21.18 -31.48
C ARG A 236 -24.18 -20.19 -31.35
N GLY A 237 -23.80 -18.92 -31.20
CA GLY A 237 -24.47 -17.76 -31.80
C GLY A 237 -25.41 -17.03 -30.87
N ASP A 238 -24.90 -15.98 -30.20
CA ASP A 238 -25.58 -14.69 -30.13
C ASP A 238 -24.67 -13.62 -29.52
N ARG A 239 -24.72 -12.43 -30.12
CA ARG A 239 -24.04 -11.21 -29.65
C ARG A 239 -24.84 -10.67 -28.47
N CYS A 240 -24.26 -10.71 -27.27
CA CYS A 240 -24.70 -9.87 -26.16
C CYS A 240 -23.50 -9.06 -25.63
N ASN A 241 -23.58 -7.75 -25.84
CA ASN A 241 -22.87 -6.77 -25.06
C ASN A 241 -23.40 -6.89 -23.62
N ASP A 242 -22.58 -7.34 -22.69
CA ASP A 242 -22.83 -7.13 -21.27
C ASP A 242 -21.55 -6.75 -20.57
N VAL A 243 -21.51 -5.48 -20.15
CA VAL A 243 -20.53 -4.94 -19.21
C VAL A 243 -20.90 -5.51 -17.86
N SER A 244 -20.30 -6.65 -17.51
CA SER A 244 -20.40 -7.22 -16.17
C SER A 244 -19.68 -6.31 -15.18
N ILE A 245 -20.49 -5.52 -14.47
CA ILE A 245 -20.18 -4.72 -13.29
C ILE A 245 -19.55 -5.64 -12.23
N CYS A 246 -18.33 -5.32 -11.79
CA CYS A 246 -17.72 -5.94 -10.62
C CYS A 246 -18.50 -5.53 -9.35
N PRO A 247 -19.05 -6.45 -8.56
CA PRO A 247 -19.73 -6.12 -7.31
C PRO A 247 -18.70 -6.02 -6.18
N GLY A 248 -18.50 -4.80 -5.67
CA GLY A 248 -17.62 -4.56 -4.52
C GLY A 248 -17.91 -3.27 -3.76
N TYR A 249 -19.08 -2.68 -3.97
CA TYR A 249 -19.42 -1.36 -3.44
C TYR A 249 -20.66 -1.43 -2.54
N TYR A 250 -20.61 -2.16 -1.43
CA TYR A 250 -21.51 -1.90 -0.30
C TYR A 250 -20.91 -2.36 1.03
N ARG A 251 -21.18 -1.53 2.05
CA ARG A 251 -21.28 -1.83 3.49
C ARG A 251 -20.14 -1.32 4.40
N TRP A 252 -20.15 -0.02 4.68
CA TRP A 252 -19.82 0.46 6.03
C TRP A 252 -20.48 1.82 6.32
N LYS A 253 -21.72 1.81 6.85
CA LYS A 253 -22.31 2.86 7.69
C LYS A 253 -23.63 2.36 8.31
N ALA A 254 -23.53 1.42 9.25
CA ALA A 254 -24.68 1.01 10.07
C ALA A 254 -24.34 0.75 11.56
N GLU A 255 -23.11 0.99 12.01
CA GLU A 255 -22.71 0.72 13.42
C GLU A 255 -22.32 1.95 14.25
N MET A 256 -22.52 3.18 13.74
CA MET A 256 -22.19 4.41 14.48
C MET A 256 -23.41 5.29 14.82
N ALA A 257 -24.64 4.86 14.50
CA ALA A 257 -25.87 5.60 14.78
C ALA A 257 -26.86 4.72 15.56
N GLY A 258 -26.49 4.39 16.80
CA GLY A 258 -27.30 3.53 17.67
C GLY A 258 -27.04 3.80 19.15
N ASN A 259 -27.15 5.06 19.57
CA ASN A 259 -27.56 5.40 20.94
C ASN A 259 -27.87 6.89 21.06
N GLY A 260 -29.15 7.22 21.03
CA GLY A 260 -29.59 8.59 21.23
C GLY A 260 -31.06 8.79 20.89
N SER A 261 -31.97 8.15 21.62
CA SER A 261 -33.32 8.68 21.74
C SER A 261 -34.00 8.29 23.05
N ALA A 262 -34.57 9.33 23.66
CA ALA A 262 -35.73 9.36 24.54
C ALA A 262 -35.51 9.06 26.04
N ARG A 263 -35.61 10.12 26.85
CA ARG A 263 -36.79 10.31 27.71
C ARG A 263 -37.24 11.79 27.71
N LYS A 264 -38.50 11.98 27.31
CA LYS A 264 -39.33 13.15 27.61
C LYS A 264 -39.92 12.95 29.01
N SER A 265 -39.86 14.01 29.82
CA SER A 265 -40.91 14.50 30.74
C SER A 265 -40.39 15.76 31.40
#